data_AF-M5C3K7-F1
#
_entry.id   AF-M5C3K7-F1
#
_cell.length_a   1.000
_cell.length_b   1.000
_cell.length_c   1.000
_cell.angle_alpha   90.00
_cell.angle_beta   90.00
_cell.angle_gamma   90.00
#
_symmetry.space_group_name_H-M   'P 1'
#
loop_
_entity.id
_entity.type
_entity.pdbx_description
1 polymer ?
#
loop_
_entity_poly.entity_id
_entity_poly.type
_entity_poly.pdbx_seq_one_letter_code
_entity_poly.pdbx_strand_id
1 'polypeptide(L)'
;MKLVNALEKLGTRARPITSGVFTADYLDKPKYGLVGKITRVDKRPLEASIRAGALPILTSLAESPEGQILNVNADIAAGELAKELEPLKIVYLNEKGGLFHGVTGEKLDVINLDEEYSELMKQPWVKFGTKLKIREIKELLDHLPRSSSVAIISADSLQKELFTDSGAGTLIRRGYKLFKAGSIEEIGADRLRQVIHDRDPDILAGLSSVAGVLSDLKRAPYTIYGDEPFDCVAIVQHPEGETPVMTKLLPSKNGIMNNITDNVFNSIRKDHKRLFWTARADDENRSP
;
A
#
# COMPACT_ATOMS: atom_id res chain seq x y z
N MET A 1 2.60 -32.00 -7.30
CA MET A 1 2.16 -32.23 -5.90
C MET A 1 3.24 -32.01 -4.82
N LYS A 2 4.47 -31.58 -5.15
CA LYS A 2 5.55 -31.42 -4.13
C LYS A 2 5.20 -30.44 -3.00
N LEU A 3 4.61 -29.28 -3.32
CA LEU A 3 4.25 -28.26 -2.33
C LEU A 3 3.17 -28.74 -1.34
N VAL A 4 2.10 -29.37 -1.85
CA VAL A 4 1.04 -29.96 -1.02
C VAL A 4 1.63 -30.97 -0.04
N ASN A 5 2.44 -31.90 -0.52
CA ASN A 5 3.07 -32.92 0.33
C ASN A 5 4.00 -32.29 1.39
N ALA A 6 4.70 -31.20 1.05
CA ALA A 6 5.55 -30.49 2.00
C ALA A 6 4.73 -29.82 3.10
N LEU A 7 3.61 -29.20 2.75
CA LEU A 7 2.68 -28.57 3.69
C LEU A 7 2.02 -29.60 4.62
N GLU A 8 1.55 -30.71 4.07
CA GLU A 8 0.91 -31.78 4.86
C GLU A 8 1.87 -32.42 5.85
N LYS A 9 3.15 -32.60 5.47
CA LYS A 9 4.20 -33.07 6.39
C LYS A 9 4.41 -32.14 7.60
N LEU A 10 4.06 -30.86 7.47
CA LEU A 10 4.14 -29.87 8.54
C LEU A 10 2.79 -29.69 9.27
N GLY A 11 1.80 -30.54 9.00
CA GLY A 11 0.48 -30.49 9.64
C GLY A 11 -0.52 -29.52 8.99
N THR A 12 -0.16 -28.89 7.87
CA THR A 12 -1.06 -27.99 7.14
C THR A 12 -1.91 -28.78 6.17
N ARG A 13 -3.24 -28.73 6.34
CA ARG A 13 -4.17 -29.29 5.36
C ARG A 13 -4.11 -28.47 4.07
N ALA A 14 -3.67 -29.07 2.98
CA ALA A 14 -3.56 -28.42 1.68
C ALA A 14 -4.36 -29.20 0.64
N ARG A 15 -5.02 -28.52 -0.29
CA ARG A 15 -5.81 -29.15 -1.36
C ARG A 15 -5.23 -28.75 -2.73
N PRO A 16 -4.72 -29.70 -3.53
CA PRO A 16 -4.34 -29.40 -4.90
C PRO A 16 -5.59 -29.07 -5.73
N ILE A 17 -5.54 -27.95 -6.45
CA ILE A 17 -6.55 -27.54 -7.43
C ILE A 17 -5.82 -27.31 -8.76
N THR A 18 -5.76 -28.35 -9.58
CA THR A 18 -4.96 -28.37 -10.81
C THR A 18 -5.72 -27.95 -12.06
N SER A 19 -7.04 -27.81 -11.96
CA SER A 19 -7.95 -27.47 -13.06
C SER A 19 -9.27 -26.91 -12.50
N GLY A 20 -10.14 -26.39 -13.36
CA GLY A 20 -11.48 -25.92 -13.00
C GLY A 20 -11.56 -24.54 -12.34
N VAL A 21 -10.44 -23.81 -12.23
CA VAL A 21 -10.42 -22.43 -11.72
C VAL A 21 -10.36 -21.42 -12.85
N PHE A 22 -9.48 -21.61 -13.81
CA PHE A 22 -9.27 -20.66 -14.90
C PHE A 22 -9.86 -21.21 -16.20
N THR A 23 -10.73 -20.43 -16.83
CA THR A 23 -11.14 -20.64 -18.23
C THR A 23 -10.42 -19.62 -19.10
N ALA A 24 -9.91 -20.05 -20.25
CA ALA A 24 -9.13 -19.18 -21.14
C ALA A 24 -9.36 -19.51 -22.62
N ASP A 25 -9.27 -18.48 -23.45
CA ASP A 25 -9.13 -18.63 -24.91
C ASP A 25 -7.65 -18.66 -25.29
N TYR A 26 -7.32 -19.06 -26.52
CA TYR A 26 -5.97 -18.91 -27.03
C TYR A 26 -5.57 -17.43 -27.08
N LEU A 27 -4.40 -17.10 -26.53
CA LEU A 27 -3.88 -15.72 -26.58
C LEU A 27 -3.55 -15.32 -28.03
N ASP A 28 -2.79 -16.17 -28.72
CA ASP A 28 -2.46 -16.10 -30.14
C ASP A 28 -1.90 -17.48 -30.53
N LYS A 29 -2.76 -18.34 -31.10
CA LYS A 29 -2.43 -19.74 -31.35
C LYS A 29 -1.27 -19.92 -32.34
N PRO A 30 -1.22 -19.22 -33.50
CA PRO A 30 -0.08 -19.29 -34.40
C PRO A 30 1.24 -18.85 -33.75
N LYS A 31 1.22 -17.84 -32.87
CA LYS A 31 2.43 -17.27 -32.31
C LYS A 31 2.94 -18.00 -31.06
N TYR A 32 2.03 -18.40 -30.17
CA TYR A 32 2.38 -18.91 -28.84
C TYR A 32 1.92 -20.36 -28.58
N GLY A 33 1.20 -20.98 -29.53
CA GLY A 33 0.73 -22.35 -29.37
C GLY A 33 -0.30 -22.49 -28.25
N LEU A 34 -0.03 -23.34 -27.25
CA LEU A 34 -0.93 -23.65 -26.13
C LEU A 34 -0.80 -22.63 -24.99
N VAL A 35 -0.90 -21.33 -25.31
CA VAL A 35 -0.88 -20.24 -24.33
C VAL A 35 -2.24 -19.55 -24.29
N GLY A 36 -2.78 -19.39 -23.08
CA GLY A 36 -4.12 -18.89 -22.86
C GLY A 36 -4.18 -17.44 -22.38
N LYS A 37 -5.30 -16.78 -22.68
CA LYS A 37 -5.76 -15.54 -22.07
C LYS A 37 -6.98 -15.86 -21.21
N ILE A 38 -6.88 -15.66 -19.90
CA ILE A 38 -7.97 -15.93 -18.97
C ILE A 38 -9.19 -15.08 -19.35
N THR A 39 -10.35 -15.74 -19.43
CA THR A 39 -11.66 -15.13 -19.72
C THR A 39 -12.64 -15.27 -18.56
N ARG A 40 -12.42 -16.23 -17.65
CA ARG A 40 -13.24 -16.42 -16.45
C ARG A 40 -12.44 -17.09 -15.34
N VAL A 41 -12.74 -16.69 -14.10
CA VAL A 41 -12.27 -17.36 -12.89
C VAL A 41 -13.46 -17.96 -12.15
N ASP A 42 -13.36 -19.22 -11.73
CA ASP A 42 -14.33 -19.87 -10.86
C ASP A 42 -13.75 -20.01 -9.45
N LYS A 43 -14.29 -19.23 -8.51
CA LYS A 43 -13.86 -19.24 -7.11
C LYS A 43 -14.42 -20.40 -6.28
N ARG A 44 -15.44 -21.12 -6.77
CA ARG A 44 -16.13 -22.17 -6.00
C ARG A 44 -15.20 -23.26 -5.46
N PRO A 45 -14.20 -23.76 -6.23
CA PRO A 45 -13.24 -24.76 -5.70
C PRO A 45 -12.39 -24.21 -4.56
N LEU A 46 -11.98 -22.94 -4.63
CA LEU A 46 -11.14 -22.31 -3.61
C LEU A 46 -11.94 -22.10 -2.33
N GLU A 47 -13.14 -21.52 -2.45
CA GLU A 47 -14.02 -21.30 -1.30
C GLU A 47 -14.39 -22.62 -0.61
N ALA A 48 -14.64 -23.69 -1.38
CA ALA A 48 -14.92 -25.00 -0.82
C ALA A 48 -13.71 -25.57 -0.05
N SER A 49 -12.49 -25.37 -0.56
CA SER A 49 -11.27 -25.74 0.14
C SER A 49 -11.10 -24.97 1.46
N ILE A 50 -11.27 -23.65 1.41
CA ILE A 50 -11.14 -22.76 2.57
C ILE A 50 -12.19 -23.10 3.62
N ARG A 51 -13.46 -23.28 3.24
CA ARG A 51 -14.54 -23.73 4.15
C ARG A 51 -14.25 -25.07 4.80
N ALA A 52 -13.57 -25.97 4.10
CA ALA A 52 -13.14 -27.25 4.65
C ALA A 52 -11.91 -27.16 5.57
N GLY A 53 -11.34 -25.96 5.76
CA GLY A 53 -10.13 -25.73 6.55
C GLY A 53 -8.86 -26.22 5.85
N ALA A 54 -8.82 -26.21 4.52
CA ALA A 54 -7.67 -26.62 3.72
C ALA A 54 -7.19 -25.48 2.80
N LEU A 55 -5.87 -25.27 2.77
CA LEU A 55 -5.22 -24.27 1.94
C LEU A 55 -5.31 -24.68 0.44
N PRO A 56 -5.99 -23.90 -0.42
CA PRO A 56 -6.06 -24.21 -1.85
C PRO A 56 -4.70 -23.95 -2.52
N ILE A 57 -4.14 -24.96 -3.19
CA ILE A 57 -2.88 -24.87 -3.94
C ILE A 57 -3.16 -25.01 -5.43
N LEU A 58 -3.02 -23.91 -6.16
CA LEU A 58 -3.37 -23.81 -7.58
C LEU A 58 -2.16 -23.97 -8.50
N THR A 59 -2.44 -24.41 -9.72
CA THR A 59 -1.53 -24.27 -10.87
C THR A 59 -2.00 -23.13 -11.77
N SER A 60 -1.07 -22.40 -12.42
CA SER A 60 -1.39 -21.37 -13.42
C SER A 60 -1.72 -21.97 -14.80
N LEU A 61 -2.64 -22.93 -14.80
CA LEU A 61 -3.16 -23.60 -15.99
C LEU A 61 -4.63 -23.24 -16.15
N ALA A 62 -5.04 -22.98 -17.39
CA ALA A 62 -6.42 -22.70 -17.74
C ALA A 62 -6.95 -23.74 -18.73
N GLU A 63 -8.27 -23.85 -18.81
CA GLU A 63 -8.97 -24.72 -19.74
C GLU A 63 -9.72 -23.89 -20.79
N SER A 64 -9.62 -24.29 -22.05
CA SER A 64 -10.51 -23.77 -23.09
C SER A 64 -11.94 -24.31 -22.90
N PRO A 65 -12.95 -23.69 -23.54
CA PRO A 65 -14.32 -24.22 -23.52
C PRO A 65 -14.43 -25.68 -24.00
N GLU A 66 -13.50 -26.14 -24.82
CA GLU A 66 -13.41 -27.51 -25.35
C GLU A 66 -12.58 -28.46 -24.45
N GLY A 67 -12.08 -27.98 -23.30
CA GLY A 67 -11.28 -28.75 -22.35
C GLY A 67 -9.79 -28.83 -22.67
N GLN A 68 -9.27 -28.03 -23.61
CA GLN A 68 -7.83 -27.97 -23.87
C GLN A 68 -7.11 -27.22 -22.75
N ILE A 69 -6.07 -27.82 -22.18
CA ILE A 69 -5.21 -27.14 -21.21
C ILE A 69 -4.31 -26.12 -21.92
N LEU A 70 -4.30 -24.90 -21.40
CA LEU A 70 -3.50 -23.77 -21.87
C LEU A 70 -2.60 -23.26 -20.73
N ASN A 71 -1.35 -22.97 -21.06
CA ASN A 71 -0.41 -22.35 -20.14
C ASN A 71 -0.75 -20.86 -19.98
N VAL A 72 -0.73 -20.36 -18.74
CA VAL A 72 -0.95 -18.94 -18.44
C VAL A 72 0.18 -18.41 -17.58
N ASN A 73 0.54 -17.14 -17.80
CA ASN A 73 1.49 -16.45 -16.94
C ASN A 73 0.97 -16.40 -15.48
N ALA A 74 1.81 -16.77 -14.52
CA ALA A 74 1.41 -16.86 -13.11
C ALA A 74 1.07 -15.49 -12.49
N ASP A 75 1.77 -14.41 -12.86
CA ASP A 75 1.47 -13.06 -12.36
C ASP A 75 0.09 -12.60 -12.86
N ILE A 76 -0.26 -12.93 -14.12
CA ILE A 76 -1.59 -12.68 -14.70
C ILE A 76 -2.66 -13.53 -14.01
N ALA A 77 -2.43 -14.83 -13.81
CA ALA A 77 -3.38 -15.70 -13.13
C ALA A 77 -3.66 -15.25 -11.69
N ALA A 78 -2.62 -14.82 -10.97
CA ALA A 78 -2.75 -14.26 -9.63
C ALA A 78 -3.54 -12.93 -9.65
N GLY A 79 -3.30 -12.06 -10.63
CA GLY A 79 -4.03 -10.80 -10.79
C GLY A 79 -5.52 -11.01 -11.07
N GLU A 80 -5.86 -11.90 -12.01
CA GLU A 80 -7.26 -12.22 -12.30
C GLU A 80 -7.96 -12.87 -11.10
N LEU A 81 -7.27 -13.74 -10.38
CA LEU A 81 -7.81 -14.31 -9.14
C LEU A 81 -8.02 -13.25 -8.06
N ALA A 82 -7.10 -12.30 -7.93
CA ALA A 82 -7.20 -11.22 -6.95
C ALA A 82 -8.39 -10.30 -7.24
N LYS A 83 -8.68 -9.98 -8.50
CA LYS A 83 -9.87 -9.20 -8.90
C LYS A 83 -11.19 -9.87 -8.47
N GLU A 84 -11.21 -11.19 -8.41
CA GLU A 84 -12.41 -11.98 -8.11
C GLU A 84 -12.59 -12.30 -6.62
N LEU A 85 -11.47 -12.34 -5.87
CA LEU A 85 -11.46 -12.60 -4.43
C LEU A 85 -11.39 -11.33 -3.58
N GLU A 86 -10.96 -10.21 -4.15
CA GLU A 86 -10.72 -8.94 -3.46
C GLU A 86 -9.93 -9.07 -2.14
N PRO A 87 -8.74 -9.72 -2.15
CA PRO A 87 -8.01 -9.99 -0.91
C PRO A 87 -7.41 -8.71 -0.32
N LEU A 88 -7.21 -8.71 1.00
CA LEU A 88 -6.49 -7.63 1.69
C LEU A 88 -5.00 -7.55 1.30
N LYS A 89 -4.38 -8.69 0.99
CA LYS A 89 -2.95 -8.75 0.67
C LYS A 89 -2.69 -9.72 -0.47
N ILE A 90 -1.92 -9.26 -1.44
CA ILE A 90 -1.46 -10.04 -2.60
C ILE A 90 0.06 -10.09 -2.51
N VAL A 91 0.63 -11.29 -2.48
CA VAL A 91 2.06 -11.46 -2.23
C VAL A 91 2.72 -12.11 -3.45
N TYR A 92 3.64 -11.37 -4.07
CA TYR A 92 4.52 -11.89 -5.10
C TYR A 92 5.86 -12.29 -4.47
N LEU A 93 6.18 -13.58 -4.54
CA LEU A 93 7.47 -14.10 -4.09
C LEU A 93 8.49 -14.03 -5.23
N ASN A 94 9.64 -13.42 -4.99
CA ASN A 94 10.76 -13.43 -5.92
C ASN A 94 12.11 -13.58 -5.19
N GLU A 95 13.15 -13.93 -5.93
CA GLU A 95 14.49 -14.09 -5.35
C GLU A 95 15.11 -12.77 -4.89
N LYS A 96 14.75 -11.66 -5.55
CA LYS A 96 15.33 -10.34 -5.26
C LYS A 96 14.82 -9.71 -3.95
N GLY A 97 13.66 -10.14 -3.47
CA GLY A 97 13.08 -9.64 -2.22
C GLY A 97 12.51 -8.23 -2.27
N GLY A 98 12.16 -7.72 -3.45
CA GLY A 98 11.58 -6.38 -3.60
C GLY A 98 11.91 -5.70 -4.93
N LEU A 99 11.60 -4.41 -4.99
CA LEU A 99 12.00 -3.46 -6.03
C LEU A 99 13.10 -2.55 -5.47
N PHE A 100 14.01 -2.13 -6.35
CA PHE A 100 15.19 -1.35 -5.97
C PHE A 100 15.29 -0.11 -6.85
N HIS A 101 15.76 0.98 -6.24
CA HIS A 101 16.07 2.21 -6.93
C HIS A 101 17.27 2.00 -7.86
N GLY A 102 17.09 2.26 -9.14
CA GLY A 102 18.05 1.90 -10.19
C GLY A 102 19.35 2.73 -10.21
N VAL A 103 19.45 3.77 -9.38
CA VAL A 103 20.67 4.59 -9.19
C VAL A 103 21.34 4.31 -7.85
N THR A 104 20.65 4.55 -6.74
CA THR A 104 21.18 4.33 -5.38
C THR A 104 21.32 2.86 -5.00
N GLY A 105 20.59 1.95 -5.65
CA GLY A 105 20.54 0.53 -5.27
C GLY A 105 19.74 0.26 -3.99
N GLU A 106 19.16 1.29 -3.38
CA GLU A 106 18.34 1.16 -2.18
C GLU A 106 17.02 0.46 -2.50
N LYS A 107 16.53 -0.32 -1.56
CA LYS A 107 15.22 -0.98 -1.69
C LYS A 107 14.12 0.06 -1.58
N LEU A 108 13.08 -0.09 -2.40
CA LEU A 108 11.86 0.69 -2.26
C LEU A 108 10.98 -0.01 -1.23
N ASP A 109 10.84 0.55 -0.03
CA ASP A 109 10.06 -0.09 1.02
C ASP A 109 8.55 0.03 0.78
N VAL A 110 8.08 1.25 0.46
CA VAL A 110 6.67 1.53 0.20
C VAL A 110 6.51 2.37 -1.06
N ILE A 111 5.47 2.08 -1.85
CA ILE A 111 5.03 2.89 -3.00
C ILE A 111 3.54 3.20 -2.83
N ASN A 112 3.20 4.48 -2.65
CA ASN A 112 1.81 4.96 -2.62
C ASN A 112 1.42 5.46 -4.01
N LEU A 113 0.69 4.64 -4.76
CA LEU A 113 0.45 4.87 -6.18
C LEU A 113 -0.30 6.17 -6.49
N ASP A 114 -1.27 6.58 -5.66
CA ASP A 114 -2.06 7.80 -5.91
C ASP A 114 -1.18 9.06 -5.84
N GLU A 115 -0.13 9.04 -5.03
CA GLU A 115 0.84 10.13 -4.85
C GLU A 115 2.04 10.01 -5.80
N GLU A 116 2.64 8.82 -5.89
CA GLU A 116 3.99 8.66 -6.42
C GLU A 116 4.03 8.14 -7.86
N TYR A 117 2.96 7.49 -8.34
CA TYR A 117 2.99 6.72 -9.59
C TYR A 117 3.46 7.55 -10.80
N SER A 118 2.89 8.73 -11.00
CA SER A 118 3.18 9.56 -12.17
C SER A 118 4.64 9.98 -12.24
N GLU A 119 5.21 10.39 -11.10
CA GLU A 119 6.61 10.84 -11.04
C GLU A 119 7.57 9.66 -11.06
N LEU A 120 7.24 8.56 -10.39
CA LEU A 120 8.01 7.32 -10.41
C LEU A 120 8.14 6.77 -11.83
N MET A 121 7.04 6.74 -12.59
CA MET A 121 7.04 6.21 -13.97
C MET A 121 7.80 7.09 -14.97
N LYS A 122 8.02 8.37 -14.67
CA LYS A 122 8.85 9.29 -15.46
C LYS A 122 10.35 9.13 -15.18
N GLN A 123 10.73 8.52 -14.06
CA GLN A 123 12.13 8.40 -13.69
C GLN A 123 12.94 7.59 -14.72
N PRO A 124 14.15 8.07 -15.12
CA PRO A 124 14.96 7.41 -16.14
C PRO A 124 15.54 6.06 -15.70
N TRP A 125 15.65 5.85 -14.37
CA TRP A 125 16.18 4.61 -13.81
C TRP A 125 15.14 3.49 -13.74
N VAL A 126 13.85 3.79 -13.80
CA VAL A 126 12.77 2.79 -13.81
C VAL A 126 12.75 2.12 -15.17
N LYS A 127 13.41 0.96 -15.28
CA LYS A 127 13.55 0.21 -16.54
C LYS A 127 12.23 -0.44 -16.97
N PHE A 128 12.18 -0.89 -18.23
CA PHE A 128 10.98 -1.45 -18.86
C PHE A 128 10.29 -2.53 -18.00
N GLY A 129 11.05 -3.49 -17.45
CA GLY A 129 10.48 -4.54 -16.59
C GLY A 129 9.84 -4.00 -15.31
N THR A 130 10.49 -3.05 -14.64
CA THR A 130 9.95 -2.40 -13.43
C THR A 130 8.72 -1.56 -13.76
N LYS A 131 8.74 -0.81 -14.88
CA LYS A 131 7.58 -0.05 -15.36
C LYS A 131 6.37 -0.96 -15.61
N LEU A 132 6.59 -2.09 -16.29
CA LEU A 132 5.53 -3.05 -16.58
C LEU A 132 4.91 -3.57 -15.28
N LYS A 133 5.74 -4.03 -14.32
CA LYS A 133 5.28 -4.56 -13.04
C LYS A 133 4.52 -3.53 -12.20
N ILE A 134 5.01 -2.29 -12.11
CA ILE A 134 4.31 -1.21 -11.37
C ILE A 134 2.97 -0.89 -12.04
N ARG A 135 2.92 -0.86 -13.37
CA ARG A 135 1.67 -0.61 -14.11
C ARG A 135 0.65 -1.73 -13.90
N GLU A 136 1.05 -3.00 -14.00
CA GLU A 136 0.16 -4.15 -13.77
C GLU A 136 -0.38 -4.15 -12.34
N ILE A 137 0.46 -3.82 -11.36
CA ILE A 137 0.05 -3.70 -9.96
C ILE A 137 -0.89 -2.52 -9.75
N LYS A 138 -0.64 -1.38 -10.40
CA LYS A 138 -1.55 -0.24 -10.36
C LYS A 138 -2.91 -0.60 -10.94
N GLU A 139 -2.94 -1.17 -12.13
CA GLU A 139 -4.18 -1.60 -12.78
C GLU A 139 -4.93 -2.56 -11.88
N LEU A 140 -4.25 -3.55 -11.28
CA LEU A 140 -4.87 -4.47 -10.32
C LEU A 140 -5.46 -3.74 -9.12
N LEU A 141 -4.68 -2.88 -8.44
CA LEU A 141 -5.11 -2.18 -7.24
C LEU A 141 -6.21 -1.14 -7.51
N ASP A 142 -6.29 -0.56 -8.71
CA ASP A 142 -7.36 0.34 -9.11
C ASP A 142 -8.73 -0.37 -9.14
N HIS A 143 -8.76 -1.69 -9.38
CA HIS A 143 -9.98 -2.51 -9.32
C HIS A 143 -10.34 -2.95 -7.90
N LEU A 144 -9.39 -2.92 -6.97
CA LEU A 144 -9.55 -3.46 -5.63
C LEU A 144 -9.94 -2.38 -4.60
N PRO A 145 -10.52 -2.80 -3.45
CA PRO A 145 -10.70 -1.90 -2.32
C PRO A 145 -9.39 -1.23 -1.90
N ARG A 146 -9.46 0.01 -1.39
CA ARG A 146 -8.27 0.76 -0.92
C ARG A 146 -7.52 0.06 0.22
N SER A 147 -8.18 -0.85 0.94
CA SER A 147 -7.57 -1.70 1.97
C SER A 147 -6.66 -2.78 1.41
N SER A 148 -6.74 -3.08 0.10
CA SER A 148 -5.89 -4.07 -0.55
C SER A 148 -4.49 -3.53 -0.81
N SER A 149 -3.50 -4.41 -0.70
CA SER A 149 -2.09 -4.11 -0.95
C SER A 149 -1.41 -5.25 -1.70
N VAL A 150 -0.33 -4.90 -2.41
CA VAL A 150 0.57 -5.85 -3.06
C VAL A 150 1.92 -5.79 -2.36
N ALA A 151 2.48 -6.94 -1.98
CA ALA A 151 3.83 -7.05 -1.44
C ALA A 151 4.71 -7.86 -2.39
N ILE A 152 5.91 -7.37 -2.68
CA ILE A 152 6.95 -8.08 -3.43
C ILE A 152 8.08 -8.40 -2.46
N ILE A 153 8.27 -9.67 -2.14
CA ILE A 153 9.19 -10.12 -1.07
C ILE A 153 9.91 -11.42 -1.44
N SER A 154 10.92 -11.78 -0.66
CA SER A 154 11.56 -13.10 -0.74
C SER A 154 10.78 -14.10 0.12
N ALA A 155 10.89 -15.38 -0.22
CA ALA A 155 10.19 -16.44 0.52
C ALA A 155 10.58 -16.45 2.01
N ASP A 156 11.86 -16.26 2.33
CA ASP A 156 12.38 -16.23 3.70
C ASP A 156 11.86 -15.03 4.52
N SER A 157 11.36 -14.01 3.83
CA SER A 157 10.86 -12.76 4.42
C SER A 157 9.35 -12.74 4.63
N LEU A 158 8.63 -13.81 4.24
CA LEU A 158 7.18 -13.86 4.25
C LEU A 158 6.58 -13.61 5.64
N GLN A 159 7.17 -14.20 6.70
CA GLN A 159 6.67 -14.00 8.06
C GLN A 159 6.84 -12.56 8.52
N LYS A 160 8.00 -11.94 8.26
CA LYS A 160 8.23 -10.53 8.60
C LYS A 160 7.24 -9.62 7.89
N GLU A 161 6.99 -9.86 6.61
CA GLU A 161 6.03 -9.07 5.83
C GLU A 161 4.57 -9.20 6.32
N LEU A 162 4.19 -10.36 6.86
CA LEU A 162 2.82 -10.57 7.35
C LEU A 162 2.59 -9.99 8.75
N PHE A 163 3.64 -9.80 9.55
CA PHE A 163 3.52 -9.50 10.98
C PHE A 163 4.33 -8.28 11.45
N THR A 164 4.97 -7.50 10.56
CA THR A 164 5.72 -6.30 10.94
C THR A 164 5.38 -5.11 10.04
N ASP A 165 5.30 -3.92 10.64
CA ASP A 165 4.98 -2.66 9.94
C ASP A 165 6.13 -2.15 9.08
N SER A 166 7.38 -2.52 9.45
CA SER A 166 8.58 -2.21 8.68
C SER A 166 8.68 -3.00 7.36
N GLY A 167 7.86 -4.06 7.21
CA GLY A 167 7.89 -4.95 6.05
C GLY A 167 9.25 -5.61 5.82
N ALA A 168 9.36 -6.39 4.75
CA ALA A 168 10.64 -7.02 4.38
C ALA A 168 11.00 -6.88 2.90
N GLY A 169 10.08 -6.37 2.07
CA GLY A 169 10.34 -6.09 0.67
C GLY A 169 9.72 -4.77 0.24
N THR A 170 9.02 -4.78 -0.89
CA THR A 170 8.32 -3.60 -1.40
C THR A 170 6.82 -3.77 -1.24
N LEU A 171 6.21 -2.91 -0.42
CA LEU A 171 4.77 -2.77 -0.28
C LEU A 171 4.26 -1.73 -1.28
N ILE A 172 3.25 -2.09 -2.07
CA ILE A 172 2.60 -1.23 -3.04
C ILE A 172 1.11 -1.19 -2.72
N ARG A 173 0.56 0.01 -2.64
CA ARG A 173 -0.85 0.24 -2.38
C ARG A 173 -1.30 1.51 -3.07
N ARG A 174 -2.60 1.75 -3.12
CA ARG A 174 -3.12 3.02 -3.63
C ARG A 174 -2.66 4.19 -2.75
N GLY A 175 -2.83 4.06 -1.43
CA GLY A 175 -2.60 5.16 -0.50
C GLY A 175 -3.59 6.30 -0.74
N TYR A 176 -3.26 7.50 -0.30
CA TYR A 176 -4.02 8.72 -0.57
C TYR A 176 -3.06 9.80 -1.03
N LYS A 177 -3.59 10.74 -1.83
CA LYS A 177 -2.82 11.94 -2.19
C LYS A 177 -2.59 12.79 -0.96
N LEU A 178 -1.40 13.34 -0.89
CA LEU A 178 -1.10 14.37 0.08
C LEU A 178 -1.58 15.72 -0.45
N PHE A 179 -2.10 16.55 0.45
CA PHE A 179 -2.37 17.95 0.18
C PHE A 179 -1.36 18.83 0.92
N LYS A 180 -1.13 20.01 0.34
CA LYS A 180 -0.40 21.12 0.93
C LYS A 180 -1.24 22.37 0.72
N ALA A 181 -1.54 23.07 1.80
CA ALA A 181 -2.40 24.25 1.76
C ALA A 181 -1.80 25.42 2.54
N GLY A 182 -2.01 26.63 2.02
CA GLY A 182 -1.58 27.88 2.65
C GLY A 182 -2.62 28.47 3.61
N SER A 183 -3.84 27.94 3.59
CA SER A 183 -4.96 28.42 4.38
C SER A 183 -5.86 27.29 4.88
N ILE A 184 -6.62 27.55 5.93
CA ILE A 184 -7.59 26.60 6.49
C ILE A 184 -8.78 26.44 5.52
N GLU A 185 -9.12 27.49 4.79
CA GLU A 185 -10.25 27.55 3.87
C GLU A 185 -10.03 26.60 2.67
N GLU A 186 -8.80 26.46 2.20
CA GLU A 186 -8.42 25.54 1.10
C GLU A 186 -8.73 24.06 1.42
N ILE A 187 -8.74 23.67 2.69
CA ILE A 187 -8.86 22.26 3.11
C ILE A 187 -10.19 21.95 3.81
N GLY A 188 -11.02 22.97 4.04
CA GLY A 188 -12.28 22.85 4.77
C GLY A 188 -12.10 23.03 6.28
N ALA A 189 -12.47 24.21 6.76
CA ALA A 189 -12.23 24.63 8.14
C ALA A 189 -12.86 23.71 9.19
N ASP A 190 -14.05 23.17 8.92
CA ASP A 190 -14.76 22.30 9.88
C ASP A 190 -14.09 20.94 10.03
N ARG A 191 -13.53 20.39 8.94
CA ARG A 191 -12.76 19.14 8.99
C ARG A 191 -11.50 19.31 9.84
N LEU A 192 -10.77 20.42 9.64
CA LEU A 192 -9.58 20.72 10.45
C LEU A 192 -9.94 20.91 11.93
N ARG A 193 -11.01 21.66 12.23
CA ARG A 193 -11.52 21.83 13.60
C ARG A 193 -11.82 20.50 14.27
N GLN A 194 -12.49 19.61 13.56
CA GLN A 194 -12.83 18.27 14.07
C GLN A 194 -11.55 17.46 14.37
N VAL A 195 -10.57 17.47 13.47
CA VAL A 195 -9.29 16.78 13.69
C VAL A 195 -8.56 17.33 14.92
N ILE A 196 -8.47 18.64 15.07
CA ILE A 196 -7.83 19.27 16.25
C ILE A 196 -8.60 18.90 17.52
N HIS A 197 -9.93 18.99 17.49
CA HIS A 197 -10.77 18.64 18.63
C HIS A 197 -10.54 17.19 19.10
N ASP A 198 -10.54 16.25 18.16
CA ASP A 198 -10.55 14.82 18.47
C ASP A 198 -9.16 14.26 18.79
N ARG A 199 -8.09 14.95 18.38
CA ARG A 199 -6.74 14.36 18.36
C ARG A 199 -5.65 15.20 19.01
N ASP A 200 -5.88 16.49 19.27
CA ASP A 200 -4.88 17.33 19.91
C ASP A 200 -4.79 17.03 21.42
N PRO A 201 -3.63 16.58 21.93
CA PRO A 201 -3.51 16.19 23.34
C PRO A 201 -3.76 17.33 24.34
N ASP A 202 -3.50 18.59 23.96
CA ASP A 202 -3.75 19.74 24.83
C ASP A 202 -5.25 20.08 24.89
N ILE A 203 -5.97 19.86 23.78
CA ILE A 203 -7.43 20.00 23.74
C ILE A 203 -8.10 18.89 24.54
N LEU A 204 -7.69 17.64 24.32
CA LEU A 204 -8.23 16.48 25.04
C LEU A 204 -7.97 16.55 26.56
N ALA A 205 -6.84 17.15 26.96
CA ALA A 205 -6.52 17.39 28.37
C ALA A 205 -7.17 18.66 28.96
N GLY A 206 -7.92 19.43 28.17
CA GLY A 206 -8.55 20.69 28.60
C GLY A 206 -7.59 21.85 28.86
N LEU A 207 -6.35 21.76 28.38
CA LEU A 207 -5.31 22.78 28.54
C LEU A 207 -5.41 23.91 27.51
N SER A 208 -6.10 23.66 26.39
CA SER A 208 -6.33 24.63 25.32
C SER A 208 -7.71 24.44 24.70
N SER A 209 -8.07 25.32 23.75
CA SER A 209 -9.31 25.22 22.97
C SER A 209 -9.01 25.24 21.48
N VAL A 210 -9.88 24.62 20.66
CA VAL A 210 -9.73 24.63 19.20
C VAL A 210 -9.63 26.06 18.67
N ALA A 211 -10.45 26.98 19.21
CA ALA A 211 -10.40 28.40 18.87
C ALA A 211 -9.06 29.07 19.22
N GLY A 212 -8.45 28.68 20.36
CA GLY A 212 -7.12 29.11 20.76
C GLY A 212 -6.06 28.65 19.76
N VAL A 213 -6.05 27.35 19.43
CA VAL A 213 -5.11 26.78 18.44
C VAL A 213 -5.22 27.47 17.08
N LEU A 214 -6.44 27.72 16.59
CA LEU A 214 -6.65 28.42 15.32
C LEU A 214 -6.25 29.90 15.38
N SER A 215 -6.40 30.56 16.54
CA SER A 215 -5.93 31.93 16.74
C SER A 215 -4.40 32.00 16.73
N ASP A 216 -3.74 31.06 17.41
CA ASP A 216 -2.28 30.98 17.48
C ASP A 216 -1.66 30.63 16.13
N LEU A 217 -2.35 29.82 15.33
CA LEU A 217 -1.92 29.49 13.97
C LEU A 217 -1.72 30.75 13.11
N LYS A 218 -2.55 31.78 13.29
CA LYS A 218 -2.53 33.03 12.52
C LYS A 218 -1.41 33.99 12.90
N ARG A 219 -0.62 33.71 13.95
CA ARG A 219 0.47 34.59 14.41
C ARG A 219 1.67 34.63 13.47
N ALA A 220 1.84 33.62 12.64
CA ALA A 220 2.89 33.53 11.63
C ALA A 220 2.35 32.89 10.35
N PRO A 221 2.98 33.10 9.19
CA PRO A 221 2.68 32.31 8.00
C PRO A 221 2.79 30.82 8.31
N TYR A 222 1.92 30.01 7.71
CA TYR A 222 1.90 28.56 7.97
C TYR A 222 1.62 27.77 6.71
N THR A 223 1.82 26.47 6.81
CA THR A 223 1.45 25.50 5.80
C THR A 223 0.84 24.29 6.48
N ILE A 224 -0.29 23.83 5.93
CA ILE A 224 -0.96 22.63 6.39
C ILE A 224 -0.65 21.51 5.42
N TYR A 225 -0.21 20.38 5.95
CA TYR A 225 0.04 19.14 5.24
C TYR A 225 -0.94 18.08 5.72
N GLY A 226 -1.36 17.19 4.85
CA GLY A 226 -2.16 16.04 5.24
C GLY A 226 -2.50 15.16 4.07
N ASP A 227 -3.31 14.13 4.31
CA ASP A 227 -3.87 13.27 3.29
C ASP A 227 -5.36 13.58 3.05
N GLU A 228 -5.87 13.29 1.86
CA GLU A 228 -7.26 13.59 1.47
C GLU A 228 -8.35 13.16 2.51
N PRO A 229 -8.25 11.98 3.16
CA PRO A 229 -9.12 11.58 4.28
C PRO A 229 -8.96 12.36 5.60
N PHE A 230 -7.84 13.06 5.79
CA PHE A 230 -7.39 13.62 7.06
C PHE A 230 -7.10 12.52 8.10
N ASP A 231 -6.52 11.40 7.67
CA ASP A 231 -5.94 10.42 8.61
C ASP A 231 -4.62 10.90 9.20
N CYS A 232 -3.96 11.88 8.61
CA CYS A 232 -2.88 12.62 9.24
C CYS A 232 -2.92 14.08 8.80
N VAL A 233 -2.87 14.99 9.77
CA VAL A 233 -2.73 16.44 9.52
C VAL A 233 -1.54 16.97 10.28
N ALA A 234 -0.67 17.70 9.60
CA ALA A 234 0.46 18.40 10.18
C ALA A 234 0.40 19.88 9.86
N ILE A 235 0.85 20.71 10.79
CA ILE A 235 0.87 22.16 10.63
C ILE A 235 2.28 22.65 10.90
N VAL A 236 2.85 23.37 9.93
CA VAL A 236 4.18 23.96 10.01
C VAL A 236 4.05 25.48 9.96
N GLN A 237 4.50 26.16 10.99
CA GLN A 237 4.60 27.63 11.02
C GLN A 237 5.98 28.09 10.55
N HIS A 238 6.01 29.27 9.92
CA HIS A 238 7.20 29.91 9.36
C HIS A 238 7.41 31.30 9.98
N PRO A 239 7.88 31.39 11.25
CA PRO A 239 8.21 32.68 11.84
C PRO A 239 9.34 33.36 11.07
N GLU A 240 9.26 34.68 10.92
CA GLU A 240 10.21 35.44 10.10
C GLU A 240 11.64 35.35 10.66
N GLY A 241 12.59 34.94 9.81
CA GLY A 241 14.00 34.81 10.20
C GLY A 241 14.32 33.59 11.07
N GLU A 242 13.35 32.74 11.39
CA GLU A 242 13.51 31.57 12.24
C GLU A 242 13.44 30.24 11.47
N THR A 243 13.78 29.14 12.15
CA THR A 243 13.60 27.80 11.57
C THR A 243 12.11 27.43 11.61
N PRO A 244 11.54 26.88 10.52
CA PRO A 244 10.15 26.42 10.52
C PRO A 244 9.86 25.45 11.67
N VAL A 245 8.69 25.60 12.28
CA VAL A 245 8.26 24.82 13.44
C VAL A 245 7.03 24.00 13.09
N MET A 246 7.13 22.68 13.18
CA MET A 246 5.95 21.81 13.12
C MET A 246 5.25 21.88 14.48
N THR A 247 4.15 22.62 14.53
CA THR A 247 3.39 22.89 15.76
C THR A 247 2.36 21.83 16.06
N LYS A 248 1.88 21.12 15.02
CA LYS A 248 0.92 20.03 15.16
C LYS A 248 1.28 18.88 14.22
N LEU A 249 1.12 17.66 14.71
CA LEU A 249 1.11 16.41 13.95
C LEU A 249 0.02 15.53 14.56
N LEU A 250 -1.10 15.37 13.87
CA LEU A 250 -2.36 14.84 14.40
C LEU A 250 -2.80 13.61 13.59
N PRO A 251 -2.14 12.45 13.75
CA PRO A 251 -2.53 11.24 13.06
C PRO A 251 -3.75 10.58 13.71
N SER A 252 -4.58 9.92 12.91
CA SER A 252 -5.57 8.96 13.35
C SER A 252 -4.89 7.60 13.61
N LYS A 253 -5.58 6.69 14.31
CA LYS A 253 -5.10 5.31 14.43
C LYS A 253 -4.87 4.65 13.07
N ASN A 254 -5.75 4.92 12.10
CA ASN A 254 -5.59 4.43 10.74
C ASN A 254 -4.34 5.03 10.06
N GLY A 255 -4.08 6.32 10.28
CA GLY A 255 -2.89 7.01 9.78
C GLY A 255 -1.58 6.42 10.29
N ILE A 256 -1.54 6.04 11.58
CA ILE A 256 -0.39 5.36 12.18
C ILE A 256 -0.20 3.96 11.58
N MET A 257 -1.24 3.11 11.64
CA MET A 257 -1.16 1.71 11.17
C MET A 257 -0.84 1.59 9.67
N ASN A 258 -1.11 2.63 8.90
CA ASN A 258 -0.82 2.68 7.48
C ASN A 258 0.37 3.58 7.14
N ASN A 259 1.24 3.95 8.06
CA ASN A 259 2.43 4.79 7.78
C ASN A 259 2.10 6.08 7.00
N ILE A 260 0.90 6.65 7.18
CA ILE A 260 0.50 7.93 6.56
C ILE A 260 1.27 9.07 7.21
N THR A 261 1.57 8.95 8.51
CA THR A 261 2.43 9.88 9.24
C THR A 261 3.79 10.05 8.56
N ASP A 262 4.42 8.95 8.14
CA ASP A 262 5.71 8.99 7.44
C ASP A 262 5.61 9.67 6.07
N ASN A 263 4.52 9.41 5.34
CA ASN A 263 4.28 10.07 4.05
C ASN A 263 4.16 11.59 4.22
N VAL A 264 3.36 12.04 5.19
CA VAL A 264 3.20 13.47 5.50
C VAL A 264 4.52 14.08 5.95
N PHE A 265 5.26 13.39 6.83
CA PHE A 265 6.57 13.88 7.32
C PHE A 265 7.61 13.96 6.19
N ASN A 266 7.64 13.00 5.28
CA ASN A 266 8.51 13.04 4.11
C ASN A 266 8.16 14.20 3.17
N SER A 267 6.87 14.53 3.01
CA SER A 267 6.44 15.73 2.27
C SER A 267 6.97 17.02 2.92
N ILE A 268 6.86 17.12 4.25
CA ILE A 268 7.41 18.25 5.01
C ILE A 268 8.94 18.35 4.83
N ARG A 269 9.68 17.24 4.91
CA ARG A 269 11.13 17.21 4.73
C ARG A 269 11.60 17.63 3.33
N LYS A 270 10.77 17.41 2.30
CA LYS A 270 11.07 17.89 0.93
C LYS A 270 11.03 19.42 0.86
N ASP A 271 10.10 20.04 1.58
CA ASP A 271 9.95 21.49 1.64
C ASP A 271 10.95 22.16 2.61
N HIS A 272 11.29 21.48 3.71
CA HIS A 272 12.03 22.06 4.84
C HIS A 272 13.31 21.29 5.14
N LYS A 273 14.47 21.85 4.73
CA LYS A 273 15.80 21.28 5.06
C LYS A 273 16.12 21.31 6.56
N ARG A 274 15.53 22.26 7.29
CA ARG A 274 15.62 22.40 8.74
C ARG A 274 14.20 22.52 9.28
N LEU A 275 13.89 21.76 10.31
CA LEU A 275 12.58 21.73 10.95
C LEU A 275 12.77 21.54 12.45
N PHE A 276 12.03 22.29 13.25
CA PHE A 276 11.94 22.09 14.70
C PHE A 276 10.56 21.52 15.05
N TRP A 277 10.50 20.59 15.99
CA TRP A 277 9.25 20.09 16.55
C TRP A 277 9.47 19.61 17.97
N THR A 278 8.38 19.47 18.71
CA THR A 278 8.40 18.86 20.05
C THR A 278 7.39 17.72 20.07
N ALA A 279 7.66 16.70 20.88
CA ALA A 279 6.74 15.60 21.16
C ALA A 279 6.62 15.47 22.67
N ARG A 280 5.46 15.02 23.15
CA ARG A 280 5.31 14.76 24.58
C ARG A 280 6.19 13.59 25.01
N ALA A 281 6.66 13.62 26.26
CA ALA A 281 7.56 12.59 26.77
C ALA A 281 6.89 11.21 26.85
N ASP A 282 5.57 11.19 27.00
CA ASP A 282 4.70 10.02 27.17
C ASP A 282 3.97 9.61 25.87
N ASP A 283 4.37 10.13 24.71
CA ASP A 283 3.79 9.73 23.42
C ASP A 283 4.15 8.26 23.10
N GLU A 284 3.12 7.41 23.01
CA GLU A 284 3.25 5.97 22.74
C GLU A 284 3.89 5.66 21.36
N ASN A 285 3.85 6.62 20.43
CA ASN A 285 4.44 6.48 19.08
C ASN A 285 5.82 7.12 18.97
N ARG A 286 6.40 7.57 20.09
CA ARG A 286 7.77 8.08 20.11
C ARG A 286 8.74 6.92 19.84
N SER A 287 9.38 6.95 18.67
CA SER A 287 10.47 6.02 18.39
C SER A 287 11.57 6.18 19.45
N PRO A 288 12.13 5.09 20.01
CA PRO A 288 13.17 5.14 21.04
C PRO A 288 14.44 5.88 20.59
#